data_AF-A0A1D2AJ79-F1
#
_entry.id   AF-A0A1D2AJ79-F1
#
_cell.length_a   1.000
_cell.length_b   1.000
_cell.length_c   1.000
_cell.angle_alpha   90.00
_cell.angle_beta   90.00
_cell.angle_gamma   90.00
#
_symmetry.space_group_name_H-M   'P 1'
#
loop_
_entity.id
_entity.type
_entity.pdbx_description
1 polymer ?
#
loop_
_entity_poly.entity_id
_entity_poly.type
_entity_poly.pdbx_seq_one_letter_code
_entity_poly.pdbx_strand_id
1 'polypeptide(L)'
;NEKTGEASRLHAVDAAKVHLVAAVDIYEDDEAELLLCYNHTTHFQKLSDENTTEFDFQWNAIPENIVCVFPYIMAFTYDSIEIRLIINGNLVHNMVMPKLKLITSKSDIFFVSTAPEFFPSAQRKGEGGSDGTGPQRISAFLTALYWQHGVE
;
A
#
# COMPACT_ATOMS: atom_id res chain seq x y z
N ASN A 1 20.98 7.20 19.28
CA ASN A 1 20.06 8.00 20.11
C ASN A 1 19.40 7.22 21.26
N GLU A 2 19.92 6.05 21.67
CA GLU A 2 19.27 5.22 22.74
C GLU A 2 19.80 5.49 24.16
N LYS A 3 20.86 6.30 24.29
CA LYS A 3 21.59 6.48 25.57
C LYS A 3 21.19 7.73 26.38
N THR A 4 20.42 8.65 25.79
CA THR A 4 20.03 9.92 26.43
C THR A 4 18.55 9.96 26.82
N GLY A 5 17.71 9.11 26.24
CA GLY A 5 16.25 9.17 26.42
C GLY A 5 15.61 10.43 25.84
N GLU A 6 16.35 11.18 25.01
CA GLU A 6 15.90 12.41 24.41
C GLU A 6 14.98 12.11 23.23
N ALA A 7 13.75 12.63 23.28
CA ALA A 7 12.77 12.51 22.22
C ALA A 7 12.59 13.87 21.53
N SER A 8 12.76 13.91 20.21
CA SER A 8 12.46 15.07 19.39
C SER A 8 11.14 14.85 18.64
N ARG A 9 10.39 15.93 18.41
CA ARG A 9 9.19 15.90 17.58
C ARG A 9 9.61 16.18 16.13
N LEU A 10 9.39 15.21 15.26
CA LEU A 10 9.73 15.34 13.84
C LEU A 10 8.59 15.93 13.01
N HIS A 11 7.36 15.47 13.23
CA HIS A 11 6.21 15.88 12.43
C HIS A 11 4.99 16.19 13.31
N ALA A 12 4.14 17.10 12.82
CA ALA A 12 3.07 17.72 13.60
C ALA A 12 1.82 17.92 12.75
N VAL A 13 0.75 17.19 13.05
CA VAL A 13 -0.56 17.40 12.42
C VAL A 13 -1.66 17.61 13.43
N ASP A 14 -2.73 18.28 13.00
CA ASP A 14 -3.95 18.43 13.76
C ASP A 14 -4.72 17.10 13.76
N ALA A 15 -4.69 16.38 14.89
CA ALA A 15 -5.29 15.05 15.02
C ALA A 15 -6.80 15.03 14.70
N ALA A 16 -7.52 16.15 14.86
CA ALA A 16 -8.94 16.23 14.52
C ALA A 16 -9.20 16.19 13.00
N LYS A 17 -8.15 16.41 12.18
CA LYS A 17 -8.24 16.53 10.72
C LYS A 17 -7.57 15.38 9.97
N VAL A 18 -7.00 14.41 10.68
CA VAL A 18 -6.11 13.41 10.11
C VAL A 18 -6.56 11.99 10.46
N HIS A 19 -6.81 11.20 9.44
CA HIS A 19 -6.93 9.75 9.51
C HIS A 19 -5.56 9.12 9.24
N LEU A 20 -4.81 8.82 10.30
CA LEU A 20 -3.51 8.16 10.17
C LEU A 20 -3.70 6.73 9.68
N VAL A 21 -3.01 6.38 8.60
CA VAL A 21 -3.05 5.05 7.98
C VAL A 21 -1.77 4.27 8.32
N ALA A 22 -0.60 4.88 8.13
CA ALA A 22 0.67 4.21 8.34
C ALA A 22 1.79 5.17 8.72
N ALA A 23 2.77 4.65 9.44
CA ALA A 23 4.10 5.24 9.62
C ALA A 23 5.11 4.10 9.40
N VAL A 24 5.90 4.20 8.34
CA VAL A 24 6.82 3.14 7.90
C VAL A 24 8.22 3.72 7.82
N ASP A 25 9.20 3.02 8.38
CA ASP A 25 10.61 3.33 8.20
C ASP A 25 11.08 2.86 6.82
N ILE A 26 11.72 3.77 6.09
CA ILE A 26 12.35 3.48 4.80
C ILE A 26 13.82 3.90 4.85
N TYR A 27 14.65 3.22 4.06
CA TYR A 27 16.08 3.47 3.98
C TYR A 27 16.47 3.66 2.52
N GLU A 28 17.02 4.83 2.20
CA GLU A 28 17.59 5.16 0.90
C GLU A 28 19.06 5.55 1.13
N ASP A 29 20.00 4.85 0.47
CA ASP A 29 21.44 5.14 0.55
C ASP A 29 21.99 5.35 1.98
N ASP A 30 21.58 4.48 2.93
CA ASP A 30 21.90 4.56 4.37
C ASP A 30 21.28 5.74 5.13
N GLU A 31 20.48 6.59 4.47
CA GLU A 31 19.64 7.60 5.13
C GLU A 31 18.29 7.01 5.52
N ALA A 32 17.96 7.14 6.81
CA ALA A 32 16.66 6.72 7.35
C ALA A 32 15.64 7.86 7.21
N GLU A 33 14.48 7.52 6.64
CA GLU A 33 13.34 8.41 6.45
C GLU A 33 12.06 7.73 6.94
N LEU A 34 11.10 8.52 7.43
CA LEU A 34 9.77 8.06 7.78
C LEU A 34 8.79 8.39 6.66
N LEU A 35 8.12 7.36 6.18
CA LEU A 35 6.95 7.51 5.33
C LEU A 35 5.70 7.56 6.20
N LEU A 36 5.04 8.71 6.22
CA LEU A 36 3.77 8.94 6.89
C LEU A 36 2.65 8.90 5.85
N CYS A 37 1.63 8.08 6.08
CA CYS A 37 0.44 8.08 5.24
C CYS A 37 -0.78 8.42 6.08
N TYR A 38 -1.49 9.46 5.65
CA TYR A 38 -2.71 9.90 6.30
C TYR A 38 -3.69 10.54 5.31
N ASN A 39 -4.99 10.34 5.53
CA ASN A 39 -6.02 10.73 4.57
C ASN A 39 -5.67 10.19 3.17
N HIS A 40 -5.53 11.08 2.17
CA HIS A 40 -5.05 10.73 0.83
C HIS A 40 -3.54 10.94 0.65
N THR A 41 -2.83 11.47 1.64
CA THR A 41 -1.44 11.93 1.47
C THR A 41 -0.45 10.88 1.93
N THR A 42 0.63 10.74 1.16
CA THR A 42 1.90 10.20 1.63
C THR A 42 2.89 11.36 1.76
N HIS A 43 3.52 11.44 2.93
CA HIS A 43 4.51 12.44 3.31
C HIS A 43 5.79 11.75 3.77
N PHE A 44 6.92 12.35 3.46
CA PHE A 44 8.25 11.79 3.72
C PHE A 44 9.04 12.72 4.66
N GLN A 45 9.49 12.17 5.78
CA GLN A 45 10.12 12.91 6.87
C GLN A 45 11.49 12.32 7.19
N LYS A 46 12.56 13.00 6.77
CA LYS A 46 13.93 12.62 7.13
C LYS A 46 14.13 12.67 8.64
N LEU A 47 14.97 11.76 9.16
CA LEU A 47 15.28 11.67 10.60
C LEU A 47 16.48 12.54 11.03
N SER A 48 17.40 12.81 10.11
CA SER A 48 18.67 13.50 10.37
C SER A 48 18.64 15.00 10.10
N ASP A 49 17.63 15.48 9.38
CA ASP A 49 17.50 16.87 8.94
C ASP A 49 16.07 17.38 9.23
N GLU A 50 15.91 18.65 9.59
CA GLU A 50 14.56 19.25 9.77
C GLU A 50 13.84 19.45 8.43
N ASN A 51 14.52 19.18 7.31
CA ASN A 51 13.97 19.25 5.98
C ASN A 51 13.22 17.96 5.64
N THR A 52 11.92 18.10 5.42
CA THR A 52 11.10 17.08 4.72
C THR A 52 11.58 17.02 3.28
N THR A 53 11.58 15.84 2.65
CA THR A 53 11.68 15.79 1.19
C THR A 53 10.48 16.55 0.63
N GLU A 54 10.69 17.48 -0.31
CA GLU A 54 9.63 18.37 -0.83
C GLU A 54 8.53 17.65 -1.64
N PHE A 55 8.51 16.32 -1.62
CA PHE A 55 7.69 15.50 -2.48
C PHE A 55 6.64 14.70 -1.69
N ASP A 56 5.49 15.33 -1.49
CA ASP A 56 4.27 14.62 -1.08
C ASP A 56 3.49 14.18 -2.31
N PHE A 57 2.78 13.06 -2.21
CA PHE A 57 1.83 12.64 -3.24
C PHE A 57 0.49 12.21 -2.67
N GLN A 58 -0.54 12.26 -3.53
CA GLN A 58 -1.91 11.93 -3.16
C GLN A 58 -2.41 10.65 -3.83
N TRP A 59 -2.92 9.72 -3.04
CA TRP A 59 -3.64 8.53 -3.46
C TRP A 59 -5.01 8.88 -4.05
N ASN A 60 -5.48 8.09 -5.03
CA ASN A 60 -6.81 8.31 -5.62
C ASN A 60 -7.93 8.01 -4.63
N ALA A 61 -7.69 7.12 -3.67
CA ALA A 61 -8.60 6.78 -2.58
C ALA A 61 -7.82 6.68 -1.26
N ILE A 62 -8.50 6.87 -0.13
CA ILE A 62 -7.88 6.73 1.20
C ILE A 62 -7.48 5.26 1.39
N PRO A 63 -6.18 4.95 1.59
CA PRO A 63 -5.76 3.59 1.88
C PRO A 63 -6.21 3.15 3.28
N GLU A 64 -6.54 1.87 3.41
CA GLU A 64 -6.67 1.19 4.71
C GLU A 64 -5.32 0.68 5.20
N ASN A 65 -4.45 0.25 4.29
CA ASN A 65 -3.09 -0.17 4.61
C ASN A 65 -2.09 0.30 3.54
N ILE A 66 -0.87 0.54 3.98
CA ILE A 66 0.29 0.83 3.12
C ILE A 66 1.29 -0.30 3.26
N VAL A 67 1.83 -0.75 2.13
CA VAL A 67 2.94 -1.69 2.09
C VAL A 67 4.06 -1.11 1.23
N CYS A 68 5.25 -0.97 1.82
CA CYS A 68 6.45 -0.60 1.08
C CYS A 68 7.10 -1.84 0.48
N VAL A 69 7.32 -1.83 -0.83
CA VAL A 69 7.89 -2.94 -1.61
C VAL A 69 8.88 -2.34 -2.59
N PHE A 70 10.02 -1.87 -2.07
CA PHE A 70 10.98 -1.08 -2.83
C PHE A 70 11.26 -1.67 -4.23
N PRO A 71 11.17 -0.88 -5.32
CA PRO A 71 11.03 0.59 -5.38
C PRO A 71 9.57 1.09 -5.38
N TYR A 72 8.62 0.24 -5.05
CA TYR A 72 7.19 0.53 -5.10
C TYR A 72 6.59 0.74 -3.72
N ILE A 73 5.45 1.43 -3.71
CA ILE A 73 4.56 1.54 -2.58
C ILE A 73 3.15 1.15 -3.01
N MET A 74 2.50 0.33 -2.18
CA MET A 74 1.18 -0.21 -2.44
C MET A 74 0.18 0.33 -1.41
N ALA A 75 -0.89 0.92 -1.91
CA ALA A 75 -2.07 1.28 -1.13
C ALA A 75 -3.14 0.21 -1.31
N PHE A 76 -3.50 -0.45 -0.22
CA PHE A 76 -4.66 -1.31 -0.13
C PHE A 76 -5.83 -0.45 0.31
N THR A 77 -6.86 -0.38 -0.53
CA THR A 77 -8.16 0.20 -0.18
C THR A 77 -9.16 -0.92 0.04
N TYR A 78 -10.42 -0.59 0.29
CA TYR A 78 -11.49 -1.58 0.38
C TYR A 78 -11.73 -2.36 -0.93
N ASP A 79 -11.47 -1.75 -2.08
CA ASP A 79 -11.82 -2.30 -3.39
C ASP A 79 -10.71 -2.18 -4.45
N SER A 80 -9.51 -1.76 -4.07
CA SER A 80 -8.39 -1.66 -4.98
C SER A 80 -7.00 -1.81 -4.34
N ILE A 81 -6.05 -2.28 -5.15
CA ILE A 81 -4.62 -2.12 -4.88
C ILE A 81 -4.09 -1.07 -5.85
N GLU A 82 -3.57 0.03 -5.32
CA GLU A 82 -2.89 1.06 -6.11
C GLU A 82 -1.38 0.98 -5.87
N ILE A 83 -0.61 0.84 -6.96
CA ILE A 83 0.85 0.67 -6.92
C ILE A 83 1.48 1.90 -7.54
N ARG A 84 2.37 2.56 -6.79
CA ARG A 84 3.11 3.74 -7.23
C ARG A 84 4.61 3.58 -7.03
N LEU A 85 5.40 4.37 -7.76
CA LEU A 85 6.83 4.52 -7.49
C LEU A 85 7.02 5.36 -6.23
N ILE A 86 7.89 4.91 -5.31
CA ILE A 86 8.13 5.64 -4.06
C ILE A 86 8.81 7.00 -4.30
N ILE A 87 9.69 7.08 -5.32
CA ILE A 87 10.53 8.25 -5.60
C ILE A 87 9.78 9.49 -6.12
N ASN A 88 8.62 9.31 -6.74
CA ASN A 88 7.90 10.40 -7.41
C ASN A 88 6.38 10.19 -7.41
N GLY A 89 5.87 9.21 -6.67
CA GLY A 89 4.44 8.98 -6.53
C GLY A 89 3.70 8.74 -7.85
N ASN A 90 4.38 8.38 -8.94
CA ASN A 90 3.75 8.07 -10.21
C ASN A 90 3.00 6.75 -10.13
N LEU A 91 1.79 6.73 -10.69
CA LEU A 91 0.97 5.53 -10.77
C LEU A 91 1.62 4.52 -11.72
N VAL A 92 1.91 3.33 -11.21
CA VAL A 92 2.41 2.18 -11.98
C VAL A 92 1.24 1.29 -12.38
N HIS A 93 0.36 0.98 -11.42
CA HIS A 93 -0.77 0.10 -11.66
C HIS A 93 -1.91 0.35 -10.67
N ASN A 94 -3.14 0.03 -11.08
CA ASN A 94 -4.31 0.07 -10.22
C ASN A 94 -5.17 -1.17 -10.50
N MET A 95 -5.43 -1.96 -9.48
CA MET A 95 -6.19 -3.20 -9.56
C MET A 95 -7.49 -3.06 -8.81
N VAL A 96 -8.62 -3.18 -9.50
CA VAL A 96 -9.94 -3.22 -8.83
C VAL A 96 -10.21 -4.63 -8.34
N MET A 97 -10.34 -4.79 -7.02
CA MET A 97 -10.53 -6.06 -6.33
C MET A 97 -11.50 -5.88 -5.16
N PRO A 98 -12.73 -6.41 -5.23
CA PRO A 98 -13.78 -6.11 -4.25
C PRO A 98 -13.58 -6.79 -2.90
N LYS A 99 -13.92 -6.09 -1.81
CA LYS A 99 -13.80 -6.58 -0.43
C LYS A 99 -12.37 -7.00 -0.11
N LEU A 100 -11.42 -6.21 -0.60
CA LEU A 100 -10.01 -6.41 -0.40
C LEU A 100 -9.66 -6.20 1.08
N LYS A 101 -8.87 -7.12 1.63
CA LYS A 101 -8.27 -6.97 2.96
C LYS A 101 -6.85 -7.49 2.97
N LEU A 102 -5.92 -6.67 3.44
CA LEU A 102 -4.57 -7.12 3.73
C LEU A 102 -4.58 -8.06 4.94
N ILE A 103 -3.91 -9.20 4.83
CA ILE A 103 -3.70 -10.14 5.95
C ILE A 103 -2.36 -9.83 6.62
N THR A 104 -1.27 -9.80 5.84
CA THR A 104 0.08 -9.51 6.35
C THR A 104 1.03 -9.13 5.22
N SER A 105 2.08 -8.37 5.55
CA SER A 105 3.14 -7.92 4.64
C SER A 105 4.55 -8.15 5.18
N LYS A 106 4.72 -8.98 6.23
CA LYS A 106 6.01 -9.10 6.94
C LYS A 106 7.14 -9.74 6.12
N SER A 107 6.85 -10.82 5.40
CA SER A 107 7.85 -11.55 4.59
C SER A 107 7.41 -11.72 3.14
N ASP A 108 6.10 -11.69 2.92
CA ASP A 108 5.43 -11.62 1.64
C ASP A 108 4.08 -10.94 1.89
N ILE A 109 3.39 -10.54 0.83
CA ILE A 109 2.11 -9.85 0.92
C ILE A 109 1.00 -10.85 0.66
N PHE A 110 0.21 -11.10 1.71
CA PHE A 110 -0.97 -11.93 1.65
C PHE A 110 -2.20 -11.07 1.87
N PHE A 111 -3.18 -11.23 1.00
CA PHE A 111 -4.45 -10.52 1.06
C PHE A 111 -5.59 -11.44 0.65
N VAL A 112 -6.82 -11.02 0.91
CA VAL A 112 -8.03 -11.67 0.42
C VAL A 112 -8.87 -10.67 -0.33
N SER A 113 -9.57 -11.15 -1.35
CA SER A 113 -10.57 -10.41 -2.11
C SER A 113 -11.67 -11.37 -2.51
N THR A 114 -12.84 -10.84 -2.86
CA THR A 114 -13.86 -11.64 -3.57
C THR A 114 -13.43 -11.80 -5.02
N ALA A 115 -13.57 -13.01 -5.57
CA ALA A 115 -13.18 -13.26 -6.95
C ALA A 115 -14.15 -12.55 -7.94
N PRO A 116 -13.65 -12.02 -9.08
CA PRO A 116 -14.45 -11.26 -10.02
C PRO A 116 -15.70 -11.99 -10.55
N GLU A 117 -15.64 -13.31 -10.71
CA GLU A 117 -16.77 -14.13 -11.19
C GLU A 117 -18.00 -14.12 -10.27
N PHE A 118 -17.85 -13.67 -9.02
CA PHE A 118 -18.97 -13.49 -8.07
C PHE A 118 -19.53 -12.06 -8.09
N PHE A 119 -19.13 -11.21 -9.05
CA PHE A 119 -19.82 -9.94 -9.28
C PHE A 119 -21.30 -10.21 -9.66
N PRO A 120 -22.28 -9.48 -9.10
CA PRO A 120 -23.71 -9.72 -9.33
C PRO A 120 -24.21 -9.60 -10.78
N SER A 121 -23.36 -9.37 -11.77
CA SER A 121 -23.71 -9.30 -13.20
C SER A 121 -23.59 -10.62 -13.98
N ALA A 122 -23.16 -11.73 -13.34
CA ALA A 122 -23.04 -13.03 -14.00
C ALA A 122 -23.83 -14.14 -13.26
N GLN A 123 -25.13 -13.96 -13.03
CA GLN A 123 -26.00 -15.12 -12.77
C GLN A 123 -26.22 -15.89 -14.09
N ARG A 124 -25.34 -16.85 -14.38
CA ARG A 124 -25.73 -18.04 -15.14
C ARG A 124 -25.57 -19.26 -14.23
N LYS A 125 -26.69 -19.99 -14.08
CA LYS A 125 -26.87 -21.22 -13.30
C LYS A 125 -25.76 -22.24 -13.58
N GLY A 126 -25.20 -22.83 -12.52
CA GLY A 126 -24.54 -24.13 -12.60
C GLY A 126 -23.54 -24.41 -11.50
N GLU A 127 -23.96 -25.29 -10.58
CA GLU A 127 -23.15 -26.25 -9.81
C GLU A 127 -22.21 -25.75 -8.70
N GLY A 128 -22.29 -26.44 -7.56
CA GLY A 128 -21.56 -26.11 -6.34
C GLY A 128 -20.04 -26.22 -6.51
N GLY A 129 -19.33 -25.23 -6.00
CA GLY A 129 -17.88 -25.19 -5.91
C GLY A 129 -17.49 -24.28 -4.74
N SER A 130 -16.48 -24.69 -3.98
CA SER A 130 -15.93 -24.05 -2.78
C SER A 130 -15.85 -22.53 -2.84
N ASP A 131 -16.13 -21.86 -1.70
CA ASP A 131 -15.91 -20.43 -1.49
C ASP A 131 -14.49 -20.07 -1.98
N GLY A 132 -14.39 -19.35 -3.10
CA GLY A 132 -13.12 -18.99 -3.76
C GLY A 132 -12.30 -17.96 -2.97
N THR A 133 -12.67 -17.69 -1.73
CA THR A 133 -12.03 -16.77 -0.78
C THR A 133 -10.81 -17.45 -0.14
N GLY A 134 -9.82 -17.81 -0.95
CA GLY A 134 -8.52 -18.27 -0.48
C GLY A 134 -7.56 -17.09 -0.27
N PRO A 135 -6.59 -17.19 0.67
CA PRO A 135 -5.48 -16.25 0.75
C PRO A 135 -4.75 -16.19 -0.59
N GLN A 136 -4.64 -14.99 -1.13
CA GLN A 136 -3.92 -14.69 -2.37
C GLN A 136 -2.52 -14.18 -2.02
N ARG A 137 -1.51 -14.66 -2.74
CA ARG A 137 -0.10 -14.27 -2.56
C ARG A 137 0.30 -13.32 -3.68
N ILE A 138 0.67 -12.09 -3.35
CA ILE A 138 0.98 -11.04 -4.35
C ILE A 138 2.03 -11.53 -5.36
N SER A 139 3.00 -12.36 -4.96
CA SER A 139 4.04 -12.83 -5.88
C SER A 139 3.46 -13.67 -7.02
N ALA A 140 2.47 -14.52 -6.74
CA ALA A 140 1.77 -15.30 -7.77
C ALA A 140 0.93 -14.38 -8.67
N PHE A 141 0.36 -13.31 -8.11
CA PHE A 141 -0.40 -12.31 -8.87
C PHE A 141 0.50 -11.39 -9.70
N LEU A 142 1.66 -10.98 -9.20
CA LEU A 142 2.66 -10.21 -9.95
C LEU A 142 3.24 -11.05 -11.08
N THR A 143 3.50 -12.35 -10.88
CA THR A 143 3.87 -13.26 -11.97
C THR A 143 2.76 -13.38 -13.01
N ALA A 144 1.48 -13.47 -12.59
CA ALA A 144 0.35 -13.51 -13.52
C ALA A 144 0.15 -12.19 -14.29
N LEU A 145 0.35 -11.03 -13.64
CA LEU A 145 0.35 -9.71 -14.27
C LEU A 145 1.51 -9.55 -15.25
N TYR A 146 2.70 -10.02 -14.89
CA TYR A 146 3.88 -10.04 -15.77
C TYR A 146 3.62 -10.89 -17.02
N TRP A 147 2.83 -11.97 -16.89
CA TRP A 147 2.44 -12.82 -18.02
C TRP A 147 1.27 -12.26 -18.84
N GLN A 148 0.29 -11.59 -18.21
CA GLN A 148 -0.85 -10.97 -18.92
C GLN A 148 -0.47 -9.68 -19.65
N HIS A 149 0.53 -8.94 -19.16
CA HIS A 149 1.01 -7.70 -19.75
C HIS A 149 2.42 -7.83 -20.33
N GLY A 150 2.79 -9.04 -20.76
CA GLY A 150 4.09 -9.34 -21.39
C GLY A 150 4.52 -8.24 -22.36
N VAL A 151 5.55 -7.52 -21.96
CA VAL A 151 6.44 -6.81 -22.87
C VAL A 151 7.28 -7.91 -23.52
N GLU A 152 7.14 -8.08 -24.83
CA GLU A 152 8.10 -8.84 -25.65
C GLU A 152 9.52 -8.26 -25.52
#